data_AF-A0A955PDY3-F1
#
_entry.id   AF-A0A955PDY3-F1
#
_cell.length_a   1.000
_cell.length_b   1.000
_cell.length_c   1.000
_cell.angle_alpha   90.00
_cell.angle_beta   90.00
_cell.angle_gamma   90.00
#
_symmetry.space_group_name_H-M   'P 1'
#
loop_
_entity.id
_entity.type
_entity.pdbx_description
1 polymer ?
#
loop_
_entity_poly.entity_id
_entity_poly.type
_entity_poly.pdbx_seq_one_letter_code
_entity_poly.pdbx_strand_id
1 'polypeptide(L)'
;MDRRRFRTALLIGSSVILVLAFLVVDFTIFRHYRYESLIVKTMQNLALGQPIEEVTETVIDLGWDEDQILLSSEDSIFLDTPFQFGADNWILYLGFEKDRLVAMKVRTPDSLYYHPKDAPPDIVDPNVETPY
;
A
#
# COMPACT_ATOMS: atom_id res chain seq x y z
N MET A 1 43.41 -24.23 -18.93
CA MET A 1 42.05 -24.15 -18.35
C MET A 1 41.10 -24.89 -19.27
N ASP A 2 40.40 -25.90 -18.75
CA ASP A 2 39.64 -26.87 -19.56
C ASP A 2 38.31 -26.28 -20.06
N ARG A 3 38.10 -26.25 -21.39
CA ARG A 3 36.92 -25.63 -22.03
C ARG A 3 35.60 -26.23 -21.54
N ARG A 4 35.61 -27.50 -21.10
CA ARG A 4 34.43 -28.15 -20.52
C ARG A 4 34.08 -27.55 -19.15
N ARG A 5 35.06 -27.35 -18.28
CA ARG A 5 34.86 -26.75 -16.94
C ARG A 5 34.38 -25.30 -17.04
N PHE A 6 34.88 -24.55 -18.02
CA PHE A 6 34.42 -23.18 -18.26
C PHE A 6 32.95 -23.12 -18.71
N ARG A 7 32.53 -23.99 -19.64
CA ARG A 7 31.12 -24.08 -20.08
C ARG A 7 30.18 -24.47 -18.95
N THR A 8 30.54 -25.44 -18.12
CA THR A 8 29.69 -25.86 -16.99
C THR A 8 29.57 -24.76 -15.94
N ALA A 9 30.66 -24.05 -15.62
CA ALA A 9 30.61 -22.91 -14.70
C ALA A 9 29.73 -21.77 -15.22
N LEU A 10 29.77 -21.50 -16.52
CA LEU A 10 28.95 -20.46 -17.15
C LEU A 10 27.46 -20.82 -17.16
N LEU A 11 27.13 -22.09 -17.40
CA LEU A 11 25.76 -22.60 -17.29
C LEU A 11 25.22 -22.51 -15.87
N ILE A 12 25.98 -23.00 -14.88
CA ILE A 12 25.57 -22.93 -13.46
C ILE A 12 25.39 -21.47 -13.03
N GLY A 13 26.34 -20.60 -13.38
CA GLY A 13 26.23 -19.16 -13.09
C GLY A 13 24.98 -18.53 -13.69
N SER A 14 24.66 -18.84 -14.95
CA SER A 14 23.45 -18.34 -15.61
C SER A 14 22.17 -18.85 -14.96
N SER A 15 22.12 -20.12 -14.54
CA SER A 15 20.96 -20.70 -13.87
C SER A 15 20.72 -20.06 -12.51
N VAL A 16 21.78 -19.80 -11.73
CA VAL A 16 21.66 -19.11 -10.44
C VAL A 16 21.13 -17.69 -10.61
N ILE A 17 21.64 -16.95 -11.60
CA ILE A 17 21.17 -15.59 -11.89
C ILE A 17 19.69 -15.60 -12.29
N LEU A 18 19.25 -16.55 -13.13
CA LEU A 18 17.85 -16.68 -13.53
C LEU A 18 16.93 -17.01 -12.35
N VAL A 19 17.33 -17.91 -11.46
CA VAL A 19 16.55 -18.23 -10.25
C VAL A 19 16.46 -17.03 -9.33
N LEU A 20 17.56 -16.31 -9.10
CA LEU A 20 17.55 -15.09 -8.30
C LEU A 20 16.67 -14.00 -8.92
N ALA A 21 16.75 -13.80 -10.24
CA ALA A 21 15.88 -12.85 -10.95
C ALA A 21 14.40 -13.23 -10.81
N PHE A 22 14.07 -14.52 -10.95
CA PHE A 22 12.71 -15.01 -10.77
C PHE A 22 12.20 -14.78 -9.35
N LEU A 23 13.01 -15.09 -8.33
CA LEU A 23 12.63 -14.86 -6.92
C LEU A 23 12.41 -13.37 -6.62
N VAL A 24 13.19 -12.47 -7.21
CA VAL A 24 13.00 -11.01 -7.05
C VAL A 24 11.72 -10.54 -7.74
N VAL A 25 11.43 -11.04 -8.95
CA VAL A 25 10.20 -10.69 -9.68
C VAL A 25 8.97 -11.20 -8.93
N ASP A 26 9.01 -12.45 -8.46
CA ASP A 26 7.91 -13.05 -7.69
C ASP A 26 7.68 -12.27 -6.40
N PHE A 27 8.75 -11.94 -5.68
CA PHE A 27 8.67 -11.17 -4.43
C PHE A 27 8.13 -9.74 -4.63
N THR A 28 8.42 -9.09 -5.76
CA THR A 28 7.97 -7.71 -6.03
C THR A 28 6.52 -7.68 -6.49
N ILE A 29 6.14 -8.52 -7.46
CA ILE A 29 4.78 -8.57 -8.01
C ILE A 29 3.76 -9.04 -6.96
N PHE A 30 4.07 -10.09 -6.19
CA PHE A 30 3.13 -10.59 -5.17
C PHE A 30 2.88 -9.59 -4.04
N ARG A 31 3.88 -8.76 -3.69
CA ARG A 31 3.69 -7.70 -2.70
C ARG A 31 2.73 -6.63 -3.22
N HIS A 32 2.84 -6.23 -4.47
CA HIS A 32 1.96 -5.24 -5.10
C HIS A 32 0.48 -5.58 -4.93
N TYR A 33 0.06 -6.76 -5.41
CA TYR A 33 -1.33 -7.20 -5.34
C TYR A 33 -1.86 -7.33 -3.91
N ARG A 34 -0.99 -7.66 -2.94
CA ARG A 34 -1.41 -7.80 -1.54
C ARG A 34 -1.84 -6.46 -0.95
N TYR A 35 -1.10 -5.38 -1.19
CA TYR A 35 -1.36 -4.09 -0.55
C TYR A 35 -2.52 -3.33 -1.19
N GLU A 36 -2.68 -3.38 -2.51
CA GLU A 36 -3.89 -2.85 -3.16
C GLU A 36 -5.14 -3.56 -2.64
N SER A 37 -5.09 -4.89 -2.50
CA SER A 37 -6.18 -5.67 -1.93
C SER A 37 -6.45 -5.29 -0.46
N LEU A 38 -5.42 -4.98 0.32
CA LEU A 38 -5.55 -4.56 1.70
C LEU A 38 -6.26 -3.21 1.80
N ILE A 39 -5.85 -2.22 0.99
CA ILE A 39 -6.51 -0.90 0.90
C ILE A 39 -7.98 -1.05 0.53
N VAL A 40 -8.28 -1.82 -0.52
CA VAL A 40 -9.66 -2.05 -0.96
C VAL A 40 -10.49 -2.71 0.15
N LYS A 41 -9.94 -3.71 0.84
CA LYS A 41 -10.61 -4.34 1.99
C LYS A 41 -10.84 -3.36 3.12
N THR A 42 -9.87 -2.52 3.45
CA THR A 42 -10.03 -1.49 4.48
C THR A 42 -11.15 -0.53 4.12
N MET A 43 -11.17 0.02 2.91
CA MET A 43 -12.25 0.91 2.47
C MET A 43 -13.63 0.23 2.44
N GLN A 44 -13.69 -1.08 2.22
CA GLN A 44 -14.96 -1.84 2.24
C GLN A 44 -15.47 -2.16 3.65
N ASN A 45 -14.58 -2.22 4.65
CA ASN A 45 -14.94 -2.54 6.04
C ASN A 45 -15.11 -1.29 6.92
N LEU A 46 -14.64 -0.14 6.45
CA LEU A 46 -14.85 1.14 7.11
C LEU A 46 -16.10 1.84 6.56
N ALA A 47 -16.76 2.60 7.44
CA ALA A 47 -17.92 3.42 7.11
C ALA A 47 -17.72 4.84 7.65
N LEU A 48 -18.22 5.82 6.88
CA LEU A 48 -18.24 7.20 7.35
C LEU A 48 -19.02 7.32 8.67
N GLY A 49 -18.54 8.18 9.56
CA GLY A 49 -19.08 8.41 10.89
C GLY A 49 -18.52 7.50 11.98
N GLN A 50 -17.73 6.47 11.66
CA GLN A 50 -17.08 5.62 12.66
C GLN A 50 -16.09 6.42 13.52
N PRO A 51 -16.02 6.17 14.83
CA PRO A 51 -15.05 6.82 15.72
C PRO A 51 -13.62 6.36 15.40
N ILE A 52 -12.64 7.24 15.61
CA ILE A 52 -11.23 7.00 15.30
C ILE A 52 -10.67 5.74 15.99
N GLU A 53 -11.14 5.43 17.21
CA GLU A 53 -10.73 4.23 17.94
C GLU A 53 -11.19 2.95 17.22
N GLU A 54 -12.45 2.89 16.80
CA GLU A 54 -13.02 1.74 16.07
C GLU A 54 -12.36 1.57 14.70
N VAL A 55 -12.06 2.69 14.02
CA VAL A 55 -11.32 2.66 12.75
C VAL A 55 -9.92 2.09 12.96
N THR A 56 -9.23 2.52 14.01
CA THR A 56 -7.87 2.05 14.32
C THR A 56 -7.86 0.56 14.65
N GLU A 57 -8.80 0.09 15.47
CA GLU A 57 -8.97 -1.35 15.77
C GLU A 57 -9.24 -2.15 14.49
N THR A 58 -10.13 -1.67 13.63
CA THR A 58 -10.46 -2.35 12.36
C THR A 58 -9.25 -2.44 11.44
N VAL A 59 -8.45 -1.38 11.34
CA VAL A 59 -7.23 -1.34 10.54
C VAL A 59 -6.21 -2.36 11.05
N ILE A 60 -6.00 -2.44 12.36
CA ILE A 60 -5.11 -3.43 12.99
C ILE A 60 -5.60 -4.86 12.73
N ASP A 61 -6.90 -5.12 12.92
CA ASP A 61 -7.52 -6.44 12.70
C ASP A 61 -7.44 -6.91 11.24
N LEU A 62 -7.47 -5.97 10.29
CA LEU A 62 -7.29 -6.26 8.86
C LEU A 62 -5.84 -6.62 8.50
N GLY A 63 -4.90 -6.47 9.42
CA GLY A 63 -3.50 -6.89 9.27
C GLY A 63 -2.58 -5.80 8.72
N TRP A 64 -2.90 -4.52 8.97
CA TRP A 64 -1.94 -3.44 8.83
C TRP A 64 -0.91 -3.52 9.96
N ASP A 65 0.37 -3.35 9.61
CA ASP A 65 1.44 -3.30 10.60
C ASP A 65 1.46 -1.93 11.29
N GLU A 66 1.85 -1.85 12.58
CA GLU A 66 1.86 -0.58 13.33
C GLU A 66 2.74 0.50 12.68
N ASP A 67 3.81 0.12 11.98
CA ASP A 67 4.71 1.03 11.26
C ASP A 67 4.11 1.61 9.97
N GLN A 68 3.04 1.00 9.46
CA GLN A 68 2.29 1.46 8.30
C GLN A 68 1.17 2.44 8.67
N ILE A 69 0.82 2.52 9.96
CA ILE A 69 -0.22 3.42 10.48
C ILE A 69 0.45 4.72 10.93
N LEU A 70 0.47 5.71 10.04
CA LEU A 70 1.07 7.01 10.29
C LEU A 70 0.00 8.01 10.73
N LEU A 71 0.05 8.39 12.01
CA LEU A 71 -0.74 9.50 12.55
C LEU A 71 -0.07 10.82 12.18
N SER A 72 -0.68 11.59 11.26
CA SER A 72 -0.11 12.87 10.83
C SER A 72 -0.65 14.06 11.62
N SER A 73 -1.85 13.96 12.19
CA SER A 73 -2.51 14.97 13.04
C SER A 73 -3.66 14.33 13.84
N GLU A 74 -4.26 15.07 14.78
CA GLU A 74 -5.49 14.64 15.48
C GLU A 74 -6.63 14.30 14.51
N ASP A 75 -6.59 14.86 13.29
CA ASP A 75 -7.66 14.75 12.29
C ASP A 75 -7.33 13.80 11.12
N SER A 76 -6.20 13.09 11.13
CA SER A 76 -5.86 12.21 10.00
C SER A 76 -4.97 11.01 10.30
N ILE A 77 -5.30 9.90 9.65
CA ILE A 77 -4.50 8.67 9.61
C ILE A 77 -4.08 8.41 8.16
N PHE A 78 -2.81 8.11 7.96
CA PHE A 78 -2.26 7.64 6.70
C PHE A 78 -1.87 6.18 6.85
N LEU A 79 -2.34 5.35 5.93
CA LEU A 79 -1.97 3.94 5.85
C LEU A 79 -1.04 3.77 4.66
N ASP A 80 0.26 3.68 4.94
CA ASP A 80 1.31 3.64 3.94
C ASP A 80 1.65 2.19 3.57
N THR A 81 1.90 1.94 2.29
CA THR A 81 2.29 0.64 1.81
C THR A 81 3.81 0.60 1.63
N PRO A 82 4.51 -0.47 2.05
CA PRO A 82 5.96 -0.52 1.93
C PRO A 82 6.44 -0.25 0.52
N PHE A 83 7.50 0.56 0.42
CA PHE A 83 8.05 1.01 -0.85
C PHE A 83 8.24 -0.14 -1.86
N GLN A 84 7.62 0.00 -3.01
CA GLN A 84 7.84 -0.83 -4.19
C GLN A 84 8.52 0.01 -5.27
N PHE A 85 9.40 -0.65 -6.04
CA PHE A 85 10.03 -0.03 -7.19
C PHE A 85 8.98 0.20 -8.28
N GLY A 86 8.56 1.46 -8.45
CA GLY A 86 7.47 1.88 -9.33
C GLY A 86 6.72 3.05 -8.70
N ALA A 87 5.99 3.84 -9.50
CA ALA A 87 5.28 5.05 -9.02
C ALA A 87 3.87 4.75 -8.48
N ASP A 88 3.63 3.52 -8.01
CA ASP A 88 2.30 2.98 -7.77
C ASP A 88 2.07 2.58 -6.30
N ASN A 89 2.90 3.08 -5.38
CA ASN A 89 2.65 2.87 -3.96
C ASN A 89 1.38 3.66 -3.60
N TRP A 90 0.32 2.95 -3.21
CA TRP A 90 -0.90 3.59 -2.76
C TRP A 90 -0.77 3.92 -1.28
N ILE A 91 -1.26 5.09 -0.92
CA ILE A 91 -1.45 5.53 0.46
C ILE A 91 -2.94 5.73 0.64
N LEU A 92 -3.51 5.09 1.66
CA LEU A 92 -4.90 5.32 2.05
C LEU A 92 -4.93 6.42 3.11
N TYR A 93 -5.52 7.55 2.77
CA TYR A 93 -5.79 8.67 3.66
C TYR A 93 -7.17 8.53 4.30
N LEU A 94 -7.21 8.57 5.62
CA LEU A 94 -8.42 8.58 6.43
C LEU A 94 -8.51 9.95 7.11
N GLY A 95 -9.51 10.73 6.74
CA GLY A 95 -9.77 12.06 7.30
C GLY A 95 -10.83 11.99 8.39
N PHE A 96 -10.60 12.69 9.49
CA PHE A 96 -11.49 12.73 10.64
C PHE A 96 -11.96 14.15 10.92
N GLU A 97 -13.19 14.28 11.42
CA GLU A 97 -13.70 15.51 12.02
C GLU A 97 -14.44 15.14 13.30
N LYS A 98 -14.10 15.78 14.43
CA LYS A 98 -14.68 15.48 15.75
C LYS A 98 -14.61 13.99 16.07
N ASP A 99 -13.41 13.42 15.89
CA ASP A 99 -13.09 12.01 16.14
C ASP A 99 -13.88 11.00 15.28
N ARG A 100 -14.50 11.45 14.17
CA ARG A 100 -15.27 10.58 13.28
C ARG A 100 -14.74 10.60 11.87
N LEU A 101 -14.71 9.43 11.23
CA LEU A 101 -14.26 9.27 9.86
C LEU A 101 -15.19 10.02 8.89
N VAL A 102 -14.66 10.98 8.15
CA VAL A 102 -15.42 11.79 7.18
C VAL A 102 -14.91 11.61 5.75
N ALA A 103 -13.71 11.04 5.57
CA ALA A 103 -13.18 10.77 4.25
C ALA A 103 -12.23 9.58 4.21
N MET A 104 -12.23 8.90 3.07
CA MET A 104 -11.28 7.86 2.69
C MET A 104 -10.82 8.15 1.26
N LYS A 105 -9.51 8.38 1.07
CA LYS A 105 -8.94 8.78 -0.22
C LYS A 105 -7.69 7.99 -0.52
N VAL A 106 -7.49 7.60 -1.78
CA VAL A 106 -6.27 6.89 -2.20
C VAL A 106 -5.36 7.81 -2.99
N ARG A 107 -4.11 7.94 -2.55
CA ARG A 107 -3.09 8.84 -3.13
C ARG A 107 -1.76 8.12 -3.33
N THR A 108 -0.81 8.81 -3.96
CA THR A 108 0.58 8.36 -4.10
C THR A 108 1.51 9.16 -3.19
N PRO A 109 2.66 8.60 -2.75
CA PRO A 109 3.69 9.34 -2.00
C PRO A 109 4.14 10.62 -2.69
N ASP A 110 4.15 10.63 -4.03
CA ASP A 110 4.64 11.75 -4.84
C ASP A 110 3.68 12.95 -4.84
N SER A 111 2.38 12.73 -4.60
CA SER A 111 1.36 13.78 -4.65
C SER A 111 0.08 13.39 -3.93
N LEU A 112 -0.31 14.24 -2.97
CA LEU A 112 -1.60 14.18 -2.27
C LEU A 112 -2.79 14.57 -3.15
N TYR A 113 -2.55 15.13 -4.34
CA TYR A 113 -3.59 15.53 -5.29
C TYR A 113 -3.78 14.52 -6.42
N TYR A 114 -2.85 13.58 -6.57
CA TYR A 114 -2.92 12.58 -7.63
C TYR A 114 -3.67 11.35 -7.12
N HIS A 115 -4.77 11.04 -7.81
CA HIS A 115 -5.51 9.80 -7.63
C HIS A 115 -4.99 8.76 -8.64
N PRO A 116 -4.45 7.60 -8.19
CA PRO A 116 -4.04 6.54 -9.09
C PRO A 116 -5.22 6.05 -9.94
N LYS A 117 -4.99 5.80 -11.23
CA LYS A 117 -6.06 5.41 -12.17
C LYS A 117 -6.78 4.11 -11.76
N ASP A 118 -6.04 3.18 -11.18
CA ASP A 118 -6.55 1.85 -10.83
C ASP A 118 -7.02 1.77 -9.36
N ALA A 119 -6.93 2.88 -8.62
CA ALA A 119 -7.39 2.96 -7.23
C ALA A 119 -8.93 2.98 -7.13
N PRO A 120 -9.50 2.47 -6.02
CA PRO A 120 -10.92 2.63 -5.73
C PRO A 120 -11.28 4.13 -5.57
N PRO A 121 -12.50 4.54 -5.94
CA PRO A 121 -12.91 5.94 -5.88
C PRO A 121 -12.88 6.47 -4.43
N ASP A 122 -12.55 7.75 -4.29
CA ASP A 122 -12.60 8.44 -3.00
C ASP A 122 -14.03 8.45 -2.44
N ILE A 123 -14.13 8.28 -1.12
CA ILE A 123 -15.38 8.34 -0.37
C ILE A 123 -15.28 9.51 0.59
N VAL A 124 -16.16 10.50 0.46
CA VAL A 124 -16.13 11.73 1.26
C VAL A 124 -17.55 12.10 1.69
N ASP A 125 -17.72 12.52 2.94
CA ASP A 125 -18.97 13.12 3.38
C ASP A 125 -19.21 14.43 2.60
N PRO A 126 -20.31 14.56 1.84
CA PRO A 126 -20.58 15.75 1.03
C PRO A 126 -20.75 17.03 1.86
N ASN A 127 -20.94 16.93 3.16
CA ASN A 127 -21.15 18.08 4.05
C ASN A 127 -19.85 18.58 4.70
N VAL A 128 -18.72 17.93 4.44
CA VAL A 128 -17.44 18.27 5.05
C VAL A 128 -16.48 18.80 3.99
N GLU A 129 -16.01 20.04 4.17
CA GLU A 129 -14.89 20.56 3.41
C GLU A 129 -13.62 19.85 3.91
N THR A 130 -13.20 18.83 3.18
CA THR A 130 -11.93 18.17 3.45
C THR A 130 -10.80 19.01 2.85
N PRO A 131 -9.76 19.37 3.63
CA PRO A 131 -8.73 20.32 3.19
C PRO A 131 -7.83 19.81 2.05
N TYR A 132 -8.04 18.59 1.56
CA TYR A 132 -7.24 17.93 0.51
C TYR A 132 -8.10 17.02 -0.34
#